data_AF-B8FEP8-F1
#
_entry.id   AF-B8FEP8-F1
#
_cell.length_a   1.000
_cell.length_b   1.000
_cell.length_c   1.000
_cell.angle_alpha   90.00
_cell.angle_beta   90.00
_cell.angle_gamma   90.00
#
_symmetry.space_group_name_H-M   'P 1'
#
loop_
_entity.id
_entity.type
_entity.pdbx_description
1 polymer ?
#
loop_
_entity_poly.entity_id
_entity_poly.type
_entity_poly.pdbx_seq_one_letter_code
_entity_poly.pdbx_strand_id
1 'polypeptide(L)'
;MTEEIVQRTSYDDVPYESNPFPQTHPQRLAALAALFGLNPPDIQKCRVLEMGCASGGNLIPMAYHFPEAEFVGVDLALEQVKVGRNVIEDLGLKNIRIENASIMDIDESWGKFDFVISHGVFSWVPGEVQEKMMAVCSENLTDGGLAYLSYNVYPGWHMRGMIRHMMLYHTAQFEDQPRKVQQARALVDFLAKSVPTENNYYGLLLKSEMDLLKKSKDYYLFHEHLEDRNEPMYFHQFAEMANKHGVQYLGESDFSTMLTSGFSKEVSETLKRVSKNIIQTEQYMDFVRNRMFRQTIMCKTGSPVNRNVTADRLEKYLFASSAKAQDDLTDLSAETRITFKSPKGPSISISRPITKAALFALKEVWPKALGIDELTAAAKKKLVEEGIKEVEKVEEAQFKQVLLADMLQCMTISLVEYHLWQGDFVSEVSEKPKVSPLGAVYAKMRPRTVNQRHETVPLDAALMNMIPLADGTRDKAALVEGMVALVKEGVLSLKREGKPVEDPEFIQTTMEKVVENGLNYLKNNALLVA
;
A
#
# COMPACT_ATOMS: atom_id res chain seq x y z
N MET A 1 29.86 31.58 -8.24
CA MET A 1 29.90 30.38 -7.40
C MET A 1 29.46 30.81 -6.02
N THR A 2 28.18 30.66 -5.73
CA THR A 2 27.63 30.83 -4.38
C THR A 2 27.78 29.48 -3.69
N GLU A 3 28.68 29.40 -2.72
CA GLU A 3 28.82 28.23 -1.86
C GLU A 3 27.60 28.16 -0.95
N GLU A 4 26.73 27.18 -1.19
CA GLU A 4 25.59 26.86 -0.34
C GLU A 4 26.07 25.98 0.83
N ILE A 5 25.86 26.44 2.06
CA ILE A 5 26.05 25.64 3.26
C ILE A 5 24.86 24.67 3.34
N VAL A 6 25.02 23.46 2.82
CA VAL A 6 24.03 22.39 2.97
C VAL A 6 24.22 21.71 4.32
N GLN A 7 23.24 21.84 5.22
CA GLN A 7 23.23 21.14 6.50
C GLN A 7 22.97 19.65 6.25
N ARG A 8 23.96 18.80 6.54
CA ARG A 8 23.86 17.34 6.41
C ARG A 8 22.79 16.81 7.37
N THR A 9 21.88 15.95 6.89
CA THR A 9 20.77 15.40 7.67
C THR A 9 21.03 13.95 8.05
N SER A 10 20.37 13.43 9.10
CA SER A 10 20.44 11.99 9.48
C SER A 10 20.04 11.06 8.32
N TYR A 11 19.16 11.55 7.45
CA TYR A 11 18.67 10.88 6.24
C TYR A 11 19.74 10.64 5.17
N ASP A 12 20.84 11.39 5.18
CA ASP A 12 21.96 11.23 4.25
C ASP A 12 22.89 10.06 4.64
N ASP A 13 22.89 9.65 5.92
CA ASP A 13 23.79 8.62 6.45
C ASP A 13 23.18 7.21 6.44
N VAL A 14 21.86 7.08 6.60
CA VAL A 14 21.11 5.81 6.49
C VAL A 14 19.90 6.01 5.57
N PRO A 15 20.02 5.76 4.26
CA PRO A 15 18.93 6.02 3.32
C PRO A 15 17.67 5.19 3.62
N TYR A 16 16.49 5.81 3.58
CA TYR A 16 15.23 5.06 3.57
C TYR A 16 15.08 4.28 2.26
N GLU A 17 14.47 3.11 2.36
CA GLU A 17 13.95 2.41 1.19
C GLU A 17 12.71 3.16 0.67
N SER A 18 12.81 3.81 -0.50
CA SER A 18 11.65 4.43 -1.14
C SER A 18 10.78 3.37 -1.82
N ASN A 19 9.54 3.19 -1.35
CA ASN A 19 8.63 2.13 -1.82
C ASN A 19 7.31 2.75 -2.34
N PRO A 20 6.60 2.05 -3.23
CA PRO A 20 5.23 2.43 -3.57
C PRO A 20 4.26 2.08 -2.43
N PHE A 21 3.32 2.98 -2.19
CA PHE A 21 2.27 2.82 -1.18
C PHE A 21 0.89 2.89 -1.86
N PRO A 22 0.22 1.75 -2.14
CA PRO A 22 -1.05 1.72 -2.84
C PRO A 22 -2.08 2.70 -2.28
N GLN A 23 -2.16 2.81 -0.95
CA GLN A 23 -3.10 3.68 -0.23
C GLN A 23 -2.94 5.18 -0.50
N THR A 24 -1.80 5.61 -1.04
CA THR A 24 -1.53 7.02 -1.41
C THR A 24 -1.95 7.34 -2.84
N HIS A 25 -2.21 6.31 -3.65
CA HIS A 25 -2.38 6.46 -5.08
C HIS A 25 -3.64 7.27 -5.43
N PRO A 26 -3.57 8.26 -6.36
CA PRO A 26 -4.70 9.12 -6.74
C PRO A 26 -6.00 8.36 -7.01
N GLN A 27 -5.93 7.25 -7.75
CA GLN A 27 -7.09 6.36 -8.00
C GLN A 27 -7.84 5.92 -6.72
N ARG A 28 -7.14 5.60 -5.62
CA ARG A 28 -7.77 5.19 -4.35
C ARG A 28 -8.33 6.37 -3.59
N LEU A 29 -7.61 7.50 -3.60
CA LEU A 29 -8.06 8.74 -2.96
C LEU A 29 -9.34 9.24 -3.65
N ALA A 30 -9.34 9.27 -4.98
CA ALA A 30 -10.49 9.59 -5.81
C ALA A 30 -11.64 8.60 -5.60
N ALA A 31 -11.36 7.29 -5.52
CA ALA A 31 -12.36 6.28 -5.20
C ALA A 31 -13.05 6.56 -3.86
N LEU A 32 -12.32 6.95 -2.82
CA LEU A 32 -12.93 7.28 -1.53
C LEU A 32 -13.72 8.60 -1.57
N ALA A 33 -13.21 9.61 -2.28
CA ALA A 33 -13.93 10.88 -2.46
C ALA A 33 -15.26 10.70 -3.21
N ALA A 34 -15.25 9.94 -4.32
CA ALA A 34 -16.45 9.58 -5.06
C ALA A 34 -17.43 8.76 -4.19
N LEU A 35 -16.92 7.86 -3.33
CA LEU A 35 -17.75 7.08 -2.41
C LEU A 35 -18.47 7.99 -1.41
N PHE A 36 -17.86 9.10 -1.02
CA PHE A 36 -18.46 10.13 -0.17
C PHE A 36 -19.18 11.24 -0.96
N GLY A 37 -19.47 11.03 -2.25
CA GLY A 37 -20.30 11.93 -3.05
C GLY A 37 -19.59 13.18 -3.56
N LEU A 38 -18.26 13.25 -3.49
CA LEU A 38 -17.48 14.29 -4.15
C LEU A 38 -17.22 13.92 -5.62
N ASN A 39 -16.87 14.92 -6.43
CA ASN A 39 -16.41 14.73 -7.80
C ASN A 39 -14.88 14.91 -7.82
N PRO A 40 -14.09 13.82 -7.68
CA PRO A 40 -12.64 13.94 -7.63
C PRO A 40 -12.05 14.36 -8.99
N PRO A 41 -10.81 14.90 -9.00
CA PRO A 41 -10.09 15.21 -10.23
C PRO A 41 -9.86 13.96 -11.10
N ASP A 42 -9.72 14.18 -12.41
CA ASP A 42 -9.37 13.11 -13.36
C ASP A 42 -7.93 12.64 -13.12
N ILE A 43 -7.79 11.41 -12.64
CA ILE A 43 -6.50 10.81 -12.27
C ILE A 43 -5.54 10.66 -13.46
N GLN A 44 -6.03 10.62 -14.70
CA GLN A 44 -5.16 10.47 -15.88
C GLN A 44 -4.49 11.79 -16.29
N LYS A 45 -5.03 12.93 -15.83
CA LYS A 45 -4.58 14.29 -16.20
C LYS A 45 -4.31 15.17 -14.97
N CYS A 46 -4.20 14.54 -13.82
CA CYS A 46 -4.06 15.24 -12.55
C CYS A 46 -2.65 15.80 -12.36
N ARG A 47 -2.53 16.72 -11.41
CA ARG A 47 -1.25 17.22 -10.92
C ARG A 47 -1.03 16.77 -9.47
N VAL A 48 0.08 16.10 -9.19
CA VAL A 48 0.36 15.48 -7.90
C VAL A 48 1.63 16.06 -7.27
N LEU A 49 1.55 16.47 -6.01
CA LEU A 49 2.68 16.85 -5.18
C LEU A 49 2.93 15.79 -4.10
N GLU A 50 4.16 15.31 -3.94
CA GLU A 50 4.57 14.53 -2.76
C GLU A 50 5.60 15.30 -1.93
N MET A 51 5.24 15.61 -0.68
CA MET A 51 6.12 16.21 0.32
C MET A 51 6.89 15.12 1.08
N GLY A 52 8.21 15.14 0.98
CA GLY A 52 9.10 14.09 1.49
C GLY A 52 9.07 12.83 0.63
N CYS A 53 9.34 12.98 -0.67
CA CYS A 53 9.23 11.89 -1.64
C CYS A 53 10.41 10.90 -1.63
N ALA A 54 11.49 11.20 -0.89
CA ALA A 54 12.77 10.51 -0.97
C ALA A 54 13.23 10.35 -2.43
N SER A 55 13.56 9.13 -2.87
CA SER A 55 13.91 8.82 -4.26
C SER A 55 12.72 8.68 -5.22
N GLY A 56 11.50 9.08 -4.81
CA GLY A 56 10.32 9.09 -5.67
C GLY A 56 9.74 7.71 -5.98
N GLY A 57 10.10 6.67 -5.23
CA GLY A 57 9.58 5.31 -5.41
C GLY A 57 8.06 5.18 -5.29
N ASN A 58 7.39 6.18 -4.72
CA ASN A 58 5.94 6.30 -4.71
C ASN A 58 5.40 7.09 -5.92
N LEU A 59 6.05 8.15 -6.37
CA LEU A 59 5.60 8.95 -7.52
C LEU A 59 5.96 8.35 -8.89
N ILE A 60 7.17 7.83 -9.06
CA ILE A 60 7.69 7.35 -10.35
C ILE A 60 6.78 6.28 -10.97
N PRO A 61 6.29 5.26 -10.23
CA PRO A 61 5.32 4.32 -10.78
C PRO A 61 4.04 5.00 -11.29
N MET A 62 3.50 5.97 -10.54
CA MET A 62 2.29 6.70 -10.96
C MET A 62 2.54 7.50 -12.24
N ALA A 63 3.70 8.17 -12.34
CA ALA A 63 4.10 8.92 -13.53
C ALA A 63 4.28 8.02 -14.76
N TYR A 64 4.82 6.81 -14.56
CA TYR A 64 4.91 5.79 -15.60
C TYR A 64 3.52 5.35 -16.11
N HIS A 65 2.52 5.25 -15.23
CA HIS A 65 1.17 4.82 -15.59
C HIS A 65 0.29 5.94 -16.18
N PHE A 66 0.54 7.20 -15.85
CA PHE A 66 -0.28 8.35 -16.29
C PHE A 66 0.56 9.38 -17.04
N PRO A 67 0.87 9.15 -18.33
CA PRO A 67 1.75 10.02 -19.11
C PRO A 67 1.20 11.44 -19.34
N GLU A 68 -0.11 11.64 -19.20
CA GLU A 68 -0.78 12.96 -19.30
C GLU A 68 -0.88 13.71 -17.96
N ALA A 69 -0.56 13.07 -16.83
CA ALA A 69 -0.54 13.68 -15.50
C ALA A 69 0.86 14.23 -15.15
N GLU A 70 0.94 15.26 -14.30
CA GLU A 70 2.21 15.85 -13.85
C GLU A 70 2.50 15.51 -12.39
N PHE A 71 3.73 15.10 -12.09
CA PHE A 71 4.17 14.71 -10.75
C PHE A 71 5.36 15.54 -10.28
N VAL A 72 5.27 16.03 -9.04
CA VAL A 72 6.32 16.83 -8.40
C VAL A 72 6.62 16.22 -7.03
N GLY A 73 7.86 15.77 -6.85
CA GLY A 73 8.37 15.31 -5.55
C GLY A 73 9.29 16.35 -4.94
N VAL A 74 9.20 16.57 -3.63
CA VAL A 74 10.12 17.43 -2.87
C VAL A 74 10.76 16.61 -1.75
N ASP A 75 12.08 16.67 -1.65
CA ASP A 75 12.81 16.04 -0.54
C ASP A 75 14.09 16.80 -0.15
N LEU A 76 14.44 16.77 1.14
CA LEU A 76 15.65 17.42 1.67
C LEU A 76 16.93 16.62 1.37
N ALA A 77 16.85 15.30 1.22
CA ALA A 77 18.01 14.43 1.05
C ALA A 77 18.48 14.39 -0.41
N LEU A 78 19.54 15.14 -0.72
CA LEU A 78 20.07 15.28 -2.09
C LEU A 78 20.43 13.93 -2.74
N GLU A 79 20.98 12.98 -1.96
CA GLU A 79 21.35 11.66 -2.48
C GLU A 79 20.13 10.84 -2.91
N GLN A 80 19.02 10.93 -2.17
CA GLN A 80 17.75 10.32 -2.56
C GLN A 80 17.21 10.95 -3.85
N VAL A 81 17.26 12.28 -3.95
CA VAL A 81 16.84 13.02 -5.14
C VAL A 81 17.64 12.59 -6.38
N LYS A 82 18.97 12.44 -6.26
CA LYS A 82 19.83 11.94 -7.35
C LYS A 82 19.43 10.53 -7.79
N VAL A 83 19.20 9.61 -6.85
CA VAL A 83 18.75 8.24 -7.16
C VAL A 83 17.43 8.28 -7.93
N GLY A 84 16.46 9.07 -7.48
CA GLY A 84 15.17 9.21 -8.16
C GLY A 84 15.30 9.79 -9.58
N ARG A 85 16.13 10.83 -9.76
CA ARG A 85 16.41 11.43 -11.07
C ARG A 85 17.02 10.43 -12.06
N ASN A 86 17.93 9.57 -11.61
CA ASN A 86 18.48 8.51 -12.46
C ASN A 86 17.41 7.51 -12.90
N VAL A 87 16.51 7.10 -12.01
CA VAL A 87 15.40 6.19 -12.37
C VAL A 87 14.43 6.85 -13.37
N ILE A 88 14.15 8.15 -13.20
CA ILE A 88 13.33 8.94 -14.13
C ILE A 88 13.97 8.97 -15.52
N GLU A 89 15.29 9.17 -15.58
CA GLU A 89 16.07 9.16 -16.84
C GLU A 89 16.08 7.77 -17.50
N ASP A 90 16.36 6.71 -16.74
CA ASP A 90 16.38 5.32 -17.21
C ASP A 90 15.03 4.89 -17.81
N LEU A 91 13.92 5.36 -17.23
CA LEU A 91 12.56 5.12 -17.72
C LEU A 91 12.11 6.11 -18.81
N GLY A 92 12.90 7.15 -19.09
CA GLY A 92 12.60 8.17 -20.09
C GLY A 92 11.38 9.05 -19.77
N LEU A 93 10.98 9.15 -18.50
CA LEU A 93 9.78 9.87 -18.09
C LEU A 93 9.96 11.39 -18.26
N LYS A 94 8.90 12.08 -18.70
CA LYS A 94 8.90 13.54 -18.97
C LYS A 94 7.91 14.33 -18.13
N ASN A 95 7.04 13.61 -17.43
CA ASN A 95 5.91 14.14 -16.70
C ASN A 95 6.13 14.12 -15.17
N ILE A 96 7.37 13.89 -14.73
CA ILE A 96 7.76 13.88 -13.32
C ILE A 96 9.07 14.65 -13.12
N ARG A 97 9.15 15.38 -12.01
CA ARG A 97 10.41 15.92 -11.48
C ARG A 97 10.49 15.73 -9.98
N ILE A 98 11.72 15.59 -9.48
CA ILE A 98 12.03 15.52 -8.06
C ILE A 98 13.00 16.65 -7.75
N GLU A 99 12.63 17.49 -6.78
CA GLU A 99 13.38 18.67 -6.37
C GLU A 99 14.02 18.46 -5.00
N ASN A 100 15.29 18.86 -4.91
CA ASN A 100 15.95 18.97 -3.61
C ASN A 100 15.60 20.32 -3.01
N ALA A 101 14.56 20.35 -2.17
CA ALA A 101 14.04 21.57 -1.57
C ALA A 101 13.40 21.26 -0.20
N SER A 102 13.22 22.28 0.63
CA SER A 102 12.48 22.15 1.88
C SER A 102 10.98 22.22 1.61
N ILE A 103 10.19 21.52 2.42
CA ILE A 103 8.73 21.71 2.47
C ILE A 103 8.39 23.18 2.82
N MET A 104 9.28 23.83 3.58
CA MET A 104 9.14 25.25 3.92
C MET A 104 9.17 26.18 2.71
N ASP A 105 9.81 25.76 1.61
CA ASP A 105 10.00 26.56 0.39
C ASP A 105 8.82 26.43 -0.60
N ILE A 106 7.85 25.56 -0.30
CA ILE A 106 6.67 25.37 -1.16
C ILE A 106 5.74 26.57 -0.97
N ASP A 107 5.51 27.34 -2.03
CA ASP A 107 4.62 28.51 -2.02
C ASP A 107 3.68 28.52 -3.23
N GLU A 108 2.99 29.64 -3.47
CA GLU A 108 2.05 29.78 -4.58
C GLU A 108 2.69 29.62 -5.98
N SER A 109 3.99 29.88 -6.12
CA SER A 109 4.70 29.81 -7.40
C SER A 109 4.81 28.37 -7.93
N TRP A 110 4.70 27.37 -7.05
CA TRP A 110 4.65 25.96 -7.41
C TRP A 110 3.33 25.56 -8.07
N GLY A 111 2.32 26.43 -8.00
CA GLY A 111 0.99 26.25 -8.54
C GLY A 111 0.09 25.38 -7.65
N LYS A 112 -1.04 24.97 -8.23
CA LYS A 112 -2.03 24.11 -7.56
C LYS A 112 -1.85 22.65 -7.99
N PHE A 113 -2.29 21.76 -7.13
CA PHE A 113 -2.23 20.31 -7.29
C PHE A 113 -3.61 19.71 -6.99
N ASP A 114 -3.98 18.69 -7.76
CA ASP A 114 -5.19 17.91 -7.56
C ASP A 114 -5.03 16.92 -6.41
N PHE A 115 -3.80 16.45 -6.19
CA PHE A 115 -3.45 15.58 -5.09
C PHE A 115 -2.19 16.09 -4.39
N VAL A 116 -2.28 16.29 -3.07
CA VAL A 116 -1.12 16.60 -2.22
C VAL A 116 -0.90 15.45 -1.26
N ILE A 117 0.23 14.78 -1.34
CA ILE A 117 0.52 13.54 -0.62
C ILE A 117 1.72 13.78 0.31
N SER A 118 1.65 13.24 1.52
CA SER A 118 2.84 13.00 2.33
C SER A 118 2.66 11.74 3.17
N HIS A 119 3.60 10.80 3.01
CA HIS A 119 3.54 9.52 3.69
C HIS A 119 4.74 9.34 4.63
N GLY A 120 4.48 9.29 5.93
CA GLY A 120 5.51 8.99 6.93
C GLY A 120 6.43 10.16 7.27
N VAL A 121 5.98 11.40 7.08
CA VAL A 121 6.77 12.63 7.34
C VAL A 121 6.19 13.45 8.48
N PHE A 122 4.86 13.63 8.52
CA PHE A 122 4.20 14.62 9.37
C PHE A 122 4.56 14.50 10.87
N SER A 123 4.64 13.29 11.42
CA SER A 123 5.04 13.10 12.83
C SER A 123 6.55 13.22 13.08
N TRP A 124 7.39 13.28 12.06
CA TRP A 124 8.85 13.27 12.20
C TRP A 124 9.47 14.66 12.04
N VAL A 125 8.67 15.66 11.70
CA VAL A 125 9.11 17.05 11.51
C VAL A 125 8.69 17.93 12.69
N PRO A 126 9.38 19.06 12.94
CA PRO A 126 8.97 20.04 13.95
C PRO A 126 7.57 20.62 13.69
N GLY A 127 6.89 21.07 14.75
CA GLY A 127 5.55 21.66 14.66
C GLY A 127 5.39 22.79 13.63
N GLU A 128 6.40 23.63 13.41
CA GLU A 128 6.35 24.67 12.35
C GLU A 128 6.26 24.09 10.93
N VAL A 129 6.90 22.94 10.70
CA VAL A 129 6.82 22.22 9.43
C VAL A 129 5.48 21.50 9.32
N GLN A 130 4.91 20.98 10.42
CA GLN A 130 3.55 20.41 10.43
C GLN A 130 2.51 21.46 10.02
N GLU A 131 2.60 22.67 10.59
CA GLU A 131 1.75 23.81 10.22
C GLU A 131 1.93 24.18 8.75
N LYS A 132 3.18 24.20 8.24
CA LYS A 132 3.45 24.44 6.82
C LYS A 132 2.87 23.35 5.92
N MET A 133 3.00 22.08 6.28
CA MET A 133 2.42 20.97 5.51
C MET A 133 0.89 21.12 5.40
N MET A 134 0.23 21.52 6.49
CA MET A 134 -1.21 21.81 6.48
C MET A 134 -1.56 23.03 5.61
N ALA A 135 -0.74 24.08 5.67
CA ALA A 135 -0.89 25.24 4.80
C ALA A 135 -0.77 24.83 3.32
N VAL A 136 0.22 24.03 2.93
CA VAL A 136 0.38 23.49 1.56
C VAL A 136 -0.84 22.66 1.15
N CYS A 137 -1.36 21.81 2.04
CA CYS A 137 -2.59 21.04 1.79
C CYS A 137 -3.83 21.93 1.55
N SER A 138 -3.77 23.22 1.89
CA SER A 138 -4.79 24.20 1.54
C SER A 138 -4.36 25.09 0.37
N GLU A 139 -3.30 25.86 0.52
CA GLU A 139 -2.84 26.89 -0.40
C GLU A 139 -2.41 26.32 -1.74
N ASN A 140 -1.89 25.10 -1.82
CA ASN A 140 -1.48 24.47 -3.08
C ASN A 140 -2.48 23.42 -3.57
N LEU A 141 -3.63 23.23 -2.90
CA LEU A 141 -4.66 22.29 -3.34
C LEU A 141 -5.70 22.98 -4.22
N THR A 142 -6.11 22.33 -5.31
CA THR A 142 -7.27 22.77 -6.12
C THR A 142 -8.57 22.66 -5.32
N ASP A 143 -9.64 23.33 -5.74
CA ASP A 143 -10.92 23.32 -5.01
C ASP A 143 -11.56 21.92 -4.93
N GLY A 144 -11.35 21.10 -5.97
CA GLY A 144 -11.77 19.69 -6.00
C GLY A 144 -10.69 18.71 -5.55
N GLY A 145 -9.51 19.20 -5.18
CA GLY A 145 -8.35 18.38 -4.87
C GLY A 145 -8.47 17.63 -3.53
N LEU A 146 -7.61 16.64 -3.36
CA LEU A 146 -7.52 15.80 -2.16
C LEU A 146 -6.11 15.84 -1.57
N ALA A 147 -6.02 16.04 -0.26
CA ALA A 147 -4.77 15.92 0.48
C ALA A 147 -4.72 14.59 1.24
N TYR A 148 -3.57 13.93 1.26
CA TYR A 148 -3.29 12.73 2.03
C TYR A 148 -2.11 12.98 2.96
N LEU A 149 -2.29 12.78 4.26
CA LEU A 149 -1.20 12.79 5.25
C LEU A 149 -1.26 11.53 6.10
N SER A 150 -0.12 10.90 6.35
CA SER A 150 0.01 9.83 7.34
C SER A 150 0.88 10.24 8.53
N TYR A 151 0.46 9.81 9.72
CA TYR A 151 1.03 10.27 10.99
C TYR A 151 0.74 9.31 12.14
N ASN A 152 1.63 9.32 13.12
CA ASN A 152 1.49 8.58 14.37
C ASN A 152 0.42 9.25 15.24
N VAL A 153 -0.39 8.46 15.94
CA VAL A 153 -1.49 8.96 16.76
C VAL A 153 -1.55 8.36 18.16
N TYR A 154 -2.07 9.15 19.09
CA TYR A 154 -2.41 8.70 20.43
C TYR A 154 -3.81 8.08 20.50
N PRO A 155 -4.05 7.13 21.43
CA PRO A 155 -3.17 6.71 22.52
C PRO A 155 -2.12 5.65 22.13
N GLY A 156 -2.27 4.95 21.00
CA GLY A 156 -1.44 3.79 20.66
C GLY A 156 0.05 4.08 20.62
N TRP A 157 0.43 5.27 20.19
CA TRP A 157 1.83 5.66 20.15
C TRP A 157 2.48 5.87 21.53
N HIS A 158 1.74 6.07 22.62
CA HIS A 158 2.36 6.19 23.96
C HIS A 158 3.18 4.95 24.31
N MET A 159 2.71 3.76 23.92
CA MET A 159 3.40 2.50 24.18
C MET A 159 4.74 2.41 23.43
N ARG A 160 4.74 2.74 22.13
CA ARG A 160 5.97 2.75 21.33
C ARG A 160 6.91 3.87 21.76
N GLY A 161 6.39 5.07 21.99
CA GLY A 161 7.15 6.22 22.46
C GLY A 161 7.89 5.95 23.77
N MET A 162 7.28 5.21 24.69
CA MET A 162 7.94 4.77 25.93
C MET A 162 9.20 3.93 25.65
N ILE A 163 9.09 2.88 24.82
CA ILE A 163 10.22 1.99 24.50
C ILE A 163 11.28 2.76 23.71
N ARG A 164 10.85 3.64 22.81
CA ARG A 164 11.70 4.56 22.06
C ARG A 164 12.55 5.44 22.98
N HIS A 165 11.94 6.09 23.98
CA HIS A 165 12.67 6.91 24.94
C HIS A 165 13.68 6.11 25.78
N MET A 166 13.36 4.85 26.13
CA MET A 166 14.33 3.97 26.79
C MET A 166 15.55 3.70 25.90
N MET A 167 15.34 3.43 24.61
CA MET A 167 16.43 3.22 23.65
C MET A 167 17.26 4.48 23.43
N LEU A 168 16.63 5.64 23.24
CA LEU A 168 17.33 6.91 23.08
C LEU A 168 18.18 7.24 24.32
N TYR A 169 17.63 7.07 25.52
CA TYR A 169 18.36 7.26 26.77
C TYR A 169 19.60 6.34 26.86
N HIS A 170 19.43 5.04 26.59
CA HIS A 170 20.54 4.09 26.63
C HIS A 170 21.59 4.37 25.54
N THR A 171 21.16 4.77 24.35
CA THR A 171 22.05 4.92 23.19
C THR A 171 22.75 6.27 23.12
N ALA A 172 22.31 7.27 23.90
CA ALA A 172 22.92 8.61 23.96
C ALA A 172 24.41 8.59 24.34
N GLN A 173 24.89 7.53 25.00
CA GLN A 173 26.29 7.36 25.37
C GLN A 173 27.21 6.86 24.23
N PHE A 174 26.65 6.53 23.07
CA PHE A 174 27.42 6.04 21.92
C PHE A 174 27.35 7.06 20.78
N GLU A 175 28.47 7.28 20.10
CA GLU A 175 28.52 8.19 18.94
C GLU A 175 28.27 7.43 17.62
N ASP A 176 28.74 6.18 17.53
CA ASP A 176 28.67 5.34 16.33
C ASP A 176 27.25 4.78 16.07
N GLN A 177 26.70 5.04 14.88
CA GLN A 177 25.35 4.63 14.49
C GLN A 177 25.13 3.10 14.51
N PRO A 178 25.99 2.25 13.89
CA PRO A 178 25.90 0.80 14.02
C PRO A 178 25.86 0.33 15.47
N ARG A 179 26.70 0.92 16.33
CA ARG A 179 26.71 0.61 17.77
C ARG A 179 25.43 1.05 18.46
N LYS A 180 24.88 2.23 18.15
CA LYS A 180 23.57 2.66 18.69
C LYS A 180 22.48 1.64 18.35
N VAL A 181 22.40 1.19 17.09
CA VAL A 181 21.44 0.17 16.65
C VAL A 181 21.63 -1.15 17.41
N GLN A 182 22.87 -1.65 17.49
CA GLN A 182 23.17 -2.88 18.24
C GLN A 182 22.75 -2.77 19.71
N GLN A 183 23.04 -1.63 20.35
CA GLN A 183 22.77 -1.39 21.77
C GLN A 183 21.29 -1.17 22.05
N ALA A 184 20.55 -0.54 21.14
CA ALA A 184 19.09 -0.44 21.20
C ALA A 184 18.43 -1.83 21.20
N ARG A 185 18.85 -2.71 20.28
CA ARG A 185 18.39 -4.10 20.24
C ARG A 185 18.73 -4.86 21.52
N ALA A 186 19.95 -4.71 22.02
CA ALA A 186 20.41 -5.36 23.25
C ALA A 186 19.60 -4.90 24.47
N LEU A 187 19.26 -3.63 24.57
CA LEU A 187 18.40 -3.10 25.64
C LEU A 187 17.02 -3.74 25.62
N VAL A 188 16.36 -3.76 24.46
CA VAL A 188 15.00 -4.32 24.36
C VAL A 188 15.01 -5.83 24.62
N ASP A 189 16.02 -6.55 24.12
CA ASP A 189 16.20 -7.98 24.41
C ASP A 189 16.42 -8.24 25.91
N PHE A 190 17.24 -7.43 26.58
CA PHE A 190 17.43 -7.49 28.04
C PHE A 190 16.11 -7.27 28.77
N LEU A 191 15.39 -6.18 28.48
CA LEU A 191 14.12 -5.85 29.13
C LEU A 191 13.06 -6.95 28.90
N ALA A 192 12.92 -7.44 27.67
CA ALA A 192 11.96 -8.48 27.32
C ALA A 192 12.26 -9.84 27.97
N LYS A 193 13.54 -10.14 28.27
CA LYS A 193 13.94 -11.36 29.00
C LYS A 193 13.83 -11.21 30.51
N SER A 194 14.06 -10.01 31.04
CA SER A 194 14.10 -9.76 32.49
C SER A 194 12.73 -9.48 33.10
N VAL A 195 11.77 -8.96 32.33
CA VAL A 195 10.42 -8.67 32.81
C VAL A 195 9.50 -9.86 32.52
N PRO A 196 8.92 -10.52 33.54
CA PRO A 196 7.99 -11.64 33.33
C PRO A 196 6.79 -11.22 32.48
N THR A 197 6.27 -12.15 31.67
CA THR A 197 5.06 -11.94 30.86
C THR A 197 3.78 -12.41 31.56
N GLU A 198 3.91 -13.32 32.51
CA GLU A 198 2.78 -13.86 33.26
C GLU A 198 2.15 -12.77 34.14
N ASN A 199 0.86 -12.50 33.93
CA ASN A 199 0.09 -11.46 34.61
C ASN A 199 0.73 -10.06 34.59
N ASN A 200 1.57 -9.77 33.59
CA ASN A 200 2.29 -8.52 33.48
C ASN A 200 2.22 -7.96 32.05
N TYR A 201 1.33 -6.98 31.86
CA TYR A 201 1.09 -6.34 30.57
C TYR A 201 2.31 -5.59 30.03
N TYR A 202 3.16 -5.03 30.90
CA TYR A 202 4.40 -4.39 30.48
C TYR A 202 5.40 -5.40 29.90
N GLY A 203 5.53 -6.58 30.52
CA GLY A 203 6.34 -7.68 29.97
C GLY A 203 5.84 -8.17 28.61
N LEU A 204 4.51 -8.30 28.44
CA LEU A 204 3.91 -8.65 27.14
C LEU A 204 4.19 -7.60 26.06
N LEU A 205 4.09 -6.31 26.40
CA LEU A 205 4.40 -5.21 25.49
C LEU A 205 5.87 -5.25 25.04
N LEU A 206 6.82 -5.39 25.99
CA LEU A 206 8.25 -5.50 25.69
C LEU A 206 8.55 -6.70 24.78
N LYS A 207 7.93 -7.85 25.05
CA LYS A 207 8.07 -9.04 24.21
C LYS A 207 7.54 -8.80 22.80
N SER A 208 6.37 -8.17 22.67
CA SER A 208 5.80 -7.81 21.36
C SER A 208 6.72 -6.89 20.58
N GLU A 209 7.30 -5.88 21.23
CA GLU A 209 8.23 -4.95 20.57
C GLU A 209 9.54 -5.65 20.18
N MET A 210 10.09 -6.50 21.04
CA MET A 210 11.27 -7.31 20.71
C MET A 210 11.02 -8.20 19.49
N ASP A 211 9.86 -8.85 19.40
CA ASP A 211 9.50 -9.72 18.27
C ASP A 211 9.32 -8.93 16.97
N LEU A 212 8.87 -7.68 17.04
CA LEU A 212 8.86 -6.74 15.92
C LEU A 212 10.30 -6.41 15.50
N LEU A 213 11.13 -5.94 16.44
CA LEU A 213 12.51 -5.54 16.18
C LEU A 213 13.35 -6.67 15.57
N LYS A 214 13.18 -7.92 16.01
CA LYS A 214 13.87 -9.09 15.43
C LYS A 214 13.61 -9.28 13.94
N LYS A 215 12.45 -8.85 13.45
CA LYS A 215 12.05 -8.95 12.03
C LYS A 215 12.41 -7.70 11.23
N SER A 216 12.67 -6.59 11.91
CA SER A 216 13.02 -5.31 11.30
C SER A 216 14.50 -5.24 10.92
N LYS A 217 14.78 -4.64 9.76
CA LYS A 217 16.14 -4.28 9.33
C LYS A 217 16.66 -3.08 10.14
N ASP A 218 17.97 -2.88 10.14
CA ASP A 218 18.63 -1.85 10.95
C ASP A 218 18.22 -0.43 10.58
N TYR A 219 18.01 -0.12 9.28
CA TYR A 219 17.50 1.20 8.88
C TYR A 219 16.11 1.47 9.47
N TYR A 220 15.24 0.47 9.58
CA TYR A 220 13.89 0.66 10.12
C TYR A 220 13.96 1.00 11.61
N LEU A 221 14.80 0.29 12.37
CA LEU A 221 15.01 0.59 13.78
C LEU A 221 15.63 1.99 13.97
N PHE A 222 16.58 2.37 13.12
CA PHE A 222 17.18 3.71 13.19
C PHE A 222 16.10 4.79 13.05
N HIS A 223 15.34 4.70 11.97
CA HIS A 223 14.34 5.69 11.58
C HIS A 223 13.08 5.74 12.44
N GLU A 224 12.58 4.58 12.88
CA GLU A 224 11.37 4.49 13.69
C GLU A 224 11.67 4.69 15.18
N HIS A 225 12.85 4.29 15.66
CA HIS A 225 13.14 4.23 17.10
C HIS A 225 14.30 5.11 17.56
N LEU A 226 15.25 5.46 16.70
CA LEU A 226 16.44 6.22 17.07
C LEU A 226 16.51 7.61 16.45
N GLU A 227 15.63 7.96 15.51
CA GLU A 227 15.49 9.34 15.02
C GLU A 227 15.26 10.28 16.22
N ASP A 228 15.69 11.53 16.21
CA ASP A 228 15.59 12.33 17.44
C ASP A 228 14.16 12.81 17.72
N ARG A 229 13.35 12.98 16.68
CA ARG A 229 12.03 13.61 16.78
C ARG A 229 10.91 12.66 16.41
N ASN A 230 9.85 12.66 17.22
CA ASN A 230 8.56 12.15 16.81
C ASN A 230 7.49 12.90 17.60
N GLU A 231 6.62 13.64 16.91
CA GLU A 231 5.53 14.44 17.46
C GLU A 231 4.16 13.89 17.00
N PRO A 232 3.68 12.78 17.59
CA PRO A 232 2.31 12.32 17.39
C PRO A 232 1.30 13.28 18.00
N MET A 233 0.08 13.22 17.50
CA MET A 233 -1.05 13.97 18.06
C MET A 233 -2.31 13.11 18.15
N TYR A 234 -3.28 13.54 18.94
CA TYR A 234 -4.61 12.96 18.86
C TYR A 234 -5.27 13.34 17.52
N PHE A 235 -6.11 12.46 16.99
CA PHE A 235 -6.83 12.71 15.74
C PHE A 235 -7.67 13.99 15.78
N HIS A 236 -8.33 14.28 16.90
CA HIS A 236 -9.11 15.50 17.01
C HIS A 236 -8.26 16.78 16.94
N GLN A 237 -6.99 16.74 17.38
CA GLN A 237 -6.04 17.86 17.29
C GLN A 237 -5.59 18.05 15.84
N PHE A 238 -5.30 16.95 15.14
CA PHE A 238 -5.02 16.98 13.70
C PHE A 238 -6.19 17.59 12.93
N ALA A 239 -7.41 17.15 13.21
CA ALA A 239 -8.62 17.68 12.57
C ALA A 239 -8.86 19.17 12.91
N GLU A 240 -8.50 19.63 14.10
CA GLU A 240 -8.56 21.04 14.47
C GLU A 240 -7.54 21.88 13.68
N MET A 241 -6.29 21.40 13.59
CA MET A 241 -5.22 22.03 12.80
C MET A 241 -5.62 22.12 11.33
N ALA A 242 -6.10 21.02 10.74
CA ALA A 242 -6.61 20.99 9.37
C ALA A 242 -7.69 22.07 9.13
N ASN A 243 -8.70 22.14 10.01
CA ASN A 243 -9.79 23.11 9.88
C ASN A 243 -9.31 24.56 9.99
N LYS A 244 -8.32 24.85 10.83
CA LYS A 244 -7.71 26.20 10.93
C LYS A 244 -7.10 26.67 9.60
N HIS A 245 -6.60 25.74 8.79
CA HIS A 245 -6.04 26.01 7.46
C HIS A 245 -7.07 25.94 6.32
N GLY A 246 -8.35 25.69 6.61
CA GLY A 246 -9.40 25.61 5.59
C GLY A 246 -9.47 24.29 4.82
N VAL A 247 -8.96 23.22 5.42
CA VAL A 247 -9.19 21.83 4.95
C VAL A 247 -9.93 21.02 6.02
N GLN A 248 -10.74 20.05 5.59
CA GLN A 248 -11.57 19.23 6.47
C GLN A 248 -11.33 17.74 6.22
N TYR A 249 -11.63 16.93 7.24
CA TYR A 249 -11.57 15.48 7.19
C TYR A 249 -12.57 14.89 6.18
N LEU A 250 -12.06 14.21 5.15
CA LEU A 250 -12.87 13.40 4.25
C LEU A 250 -13.06 11.99 4.83
N GLY A 251 -11.96 11.28 5.08
CA GLY A 251 -11.94 9.89 5.49
C GLY A 251 -10.52 9.36 5.76
N GLU A 252 -10.39 8.06 5.99
CA GLU A 252 -9.12 7.34 6.00
C GLU A 252 -8.92 6.59 4.68
N SER A 253 -7.67 6.35 4.28
CA SER A 253 -7.36 5.56 3.07
C SER A 253 -7.73 4.09 3.15
N ASP A 254 -8.01 3.58 4.35
CA ASP A 254 -8.61 2.28 4.56
C ASP A 254 -10.06 2.45 5.05
N PHE A 255 -11.00 2.17 4.14
CA PHE A 255 -12.43 2.28 4.38
C PHE A 255 -12.91 1.47 5.59
N SER A 256 -12.37 0.27 5.78
CA SER A 256 -12.80 -0.63 6.85
C SER A 256 -12.53 -0.07 8.24
N THR A 257 -11.49 0.77 8.36
CA THR A 257 -11.09 1.36 9.65
C THR A 257 -12.08 2.41 10.16
N MET A 258 -12.82 3.06 9.25
CA MET A 258 -13.83 4.08 9.57
C MET A 258 -15.14 3.50 10.09
N LEU A 259 -15.32 2.18 9.97
CA LEU A 259 -16.62 1.55 10.23
C LEU A 259 -16.75 1.11 11.69
N THR A 260 -17.85 1.53 12.32
CA THR A 260 -18.22 1.06 13.65
C THR A 260 -18.63 -0.40 13.64
N SER A 261 -19.12 -0.94 12.52
CA SER A 261 -19.56 -2.34 12.38
C SER A 261 -18.45 -3.37 12.64
N GLY A 262 -17.18 -2.95 12.61
CA GLY A 262 -16.05 -3.79 13.04
C GLY A 262 -15.98 -4.02 14.56
N PHE A 263 -16.80 -3.34 15.36
CA PHE A 263 -16.94 -3.57 16.80
C PHE A 263 -18.15 -4.42 17.16
N SER A 264 -18.24 -4.83 18.43
CA SER A 264 -19.48 -5.39 18.96
C SER A 264 -20.65 -4.42 18.78
N LYS A 265 -21.87 -4.98 18.74
CA LYS A 265 -23.11 -4.20 18.62
C LYS A 265 -23.23 -3.14 19.72
N GLU A 266 -22.91 -3.52 20.96
CA GLU A 266 -22.94 -2.63 22.13
C GLU A 266 -21.98 -1.43 21.99
N VAL A 267 -20.73 -1.67 21.55
CA VAL A 267 -19.76 -0.60 21.32
C VAL A 267 -20.25 0.30 20.19
N SER A 268 -20.73 -0.27 19.09
CA SER A 268 -21.25 0.50 17.95
C SER A 268 -22.41 1.40 18.33
N GLU A 269 -23.38 0.89 19.10
CA GLU A 269 -24.53 1.65 19.58
C GLU A 269 -24.12 2.74 20.57
N THR A 270 -23.14 2.46 21.43
CA THR A 270 -22.58 3.45 22.35
C THR A 270 -21.88 4.57 21.62
N LEU A 271 -21.01 4.26 20.64
CA LEU A 271 -20.33 5.27 19.80
C LEU A 271 -21.32 6.20 19.12
N LYS A 272 -22.42 5.67 18.56
CA LYS A 272 -23.49 6.47 17.94
C LYS A 272 -24.19 7.41 18.92
N ARG A 273 -24.32 7.01 20.19
CA ARG A 273 -24.99 7.80 21.23
C ARG A 273 -24.10 8.90 21.81
N VAL A 274 -22.80 8.64 21.98
CA VAL A 274 -21.88 9.59 22.64
C VAL A 274 -21.24 10.58 21.68
N SER A 275 -21.16 10.25 20.39
CA SER A 275 -20.47 11.08 19.40
C SER A 275 -21.43 12.05 18.74
N LYS A 276 -21.10 13.35 18.76
CA LYS A 276 -21.92 14.41 18.14
C LYS A 276 -21.60 14.62 16.66
N ASN A 277 -20.41 14.21 16.24
CA ASN A 277 -19.93 14.35 14.86
C ASN A 277 -18.92 13.25 14.54
N ILE A 278 -18.52 13.18 13.27
CA ILE A 278 -17.59 12.17 12.78
C ILE A 278 -16.22 12.22 13.47
N ILE A 279 -15.72 13.41 13.81
CA ILE A 279 -14.41 13.57 14.44
C ILE A 279 -14.41 12.90 15.82
N GLN A 280 -15.47 13.09 16.59
CA GLN A 280 -15.65 12.42 17.87
C GLN A 280 -15.79 10.90 17.71
N THR A 281 -16.59 10.44 16.74
CA THR A 281 -16.74 9.00 16.47
C THR A 281 -15.38 8.36 16.19
N GLU A 282 -14.62 8.91 15.26
CA GLU A 282 -13.27 8.47 14.89
C GLU A 282 -12.30 8.53 16.08
N GLN A 283 -12.30 9.61 16.86
CA GLN A 283 -11.44 9.74 18.03
C GLN A 283 -11.78 8.70 19.11
N TYR A 284 -13.06 8.40 19.34
CA TYR A 284 -13.44 7.33 20.25
C TYR A 284 -13.04 5.96 19.72
N MET A 285 -13.16 5.71 18.42
CA MET A 285 -12.67 4.47 17.81
C MET A 285 -11.15 4.30 18.02
N ASP A 286 -10.38 5.39 17.98
CA ASP A 286 -8.94 5.35 18.29
C ASP A 286 -8.66 4.94 19.73
N PHE A 287 -9.44 5.44 20.69
CA PHE A 287 -9.32 5.03 22.08
C PHE A 287 -9.67 3.55 22.26
N VAL A 288 -10.76 3.07 21.64
CA VAL A 288 -11.18 1.66 21.78
C VAL A 288 -10.19 0.69 21.13
N ARG A 289 -9.60 1.04 19.97
CA ARG A 289 -8.66 0.17 19.24
C ARG A 289 -7.20 0.41 19.58
N ASN A 290 -6.90 1.34 20.49
CA ASN A 290 -5.54 1.79 20.78
C ASN A 290 -4.78 2.15 19.49
N ARG A 291 -5.41 2.94 18.61
CA ARG A 291 -4.87 3.24 17.28
C ARG A 291 -3.54 3.97 17.41
N MET A 292 -2.57 3.57 16.59
CA MET A 292 -1.19 4.07 16.65
C MET A 292 -0.76 4.86 15.40
N PHE A 293 -1.49 4.71 14.29
CA PHE A 293 -1.17 5.34 13.02
C PHE A 293 -2.44 5.66 12.23
N ARG A 294 -2.47 6.82 11.58
CA ARG A 294 -3.55 7.28 10.69
C ARG A 294 -3.03 7.61 9.30
N GLN A 295 -3.92 7.51 8.33
CA GLN A 295 -3.68 7.75 6.91
C GLN A 295 -4.88 8.55 6.39
N THR A 296 -4.88 9.83 6.73
CA THR A 296 -6.06 10.67 6.62
C THR A 296 -6.10 11.36 5.26
N ILE A 297 -7.29 11.33 4.65
CA ILE A 297 -7.62 12.07 3.44
C ILE A 297 -8.42 13.32 3.85
N MET A 298 -8.06 14.46 3.28
CA MET A 298 -8.68 15.75 3.50
C MET A 298 -9.11 16.37 2.17
N CYS A 299 -10.09 17.26 2.25
CA CYS A 299 -10.56 18.09 1.14
C CYS A 299 -10.78 19.52 1.64
N LYS A 300 -11.09 20.45 0.74
CA LYS A 300 -11.38 21.85 1.14
C LYS A 300 -12.56 21.94 2.10
N THR A 301 -12.47 22.84 3.08
CA THR A 301 -13.60 23.13 3.96
C THR A 301 -14.77 23.67 3.14
N GLY A 302 -15.98 23.14 3.37
CA GLY A 302 -17.18 23.46 2.61
C GLY A 302 -17.52 22.46 1.48
N SER A 303 -16.62 21.56 1.10
CA SER A 303 -16.95 20.46 0.18
C SER A 303 -18.10 19.59 0.73
N PRO A 304 -19.08 19.20 -0.11
CA PRO A 304 -20.33 18.55 0.33
C PRO A 304 -20.14 17.04 0.59
N VAL A 305 -19.40 16.69 1.64
CA VAL A 305 -19.11 15.30 2.01
C VAL A 305 -20.38 14.57 2.46
N ASN A 306 -20.82 13.56 1.70
CA ASN A 306 -21.99 12.74 2.00
C ASN A 306 -21.60 11.38 2.59
N ARG A 307 -21.75 11.24 3.90
CA ARG A 307 -21.42 10.03 4.67
C ARG A 307 -22.49 8.93 4.61
N ASN A 308 -23.64 9.18 3.98
CA ASN A 308 -24.60 8.13 3.66
C ASN A 308 -24.16 7.44 2.37
N VAL A 309 -23.38 6.37 2.53
CA VAL A 309 -22.83 5.58 1.42
C VAL A 309 -23.89 4.61 0.90
N THR A 310 -24.11 4.62 -0.41
CA THR A 310 -25.07 3.77 -1.11
C THR A 310 -24.37 2.99 -2.22
N ALA A 311 -24.91 1.81 -2.55
CA ALA A 311 -24.27 0.87 -3.47
C ALA A 311 -24.21 1.37 -4.92
N ASP A 312 -25.14 2.24 -5.35
CA ASP A 312 -25.16 2.88 -6.67
C ASP A 312 -23.91 3.73 -6.94
N ARG A 313 -23.25 4.25 -5.89
CA ARG A 313 -21.98 4.98 -6.06
C ARG A 313 -20.87 4.12 -6.64
N LEU A 314 -20.97 2.80 -6.49
CA LEU A 314 -19.96 1.86 -6.95
C LEU A 314 -20.11 1.47 -8.43
N GLU A 315 -21.09 2.02 -9.16
CA GLU A 315 -21.33 1.65 -10.56
C GLU A 315 -20.11 1.86 -11.48
N LYS A 316 -19.28 2.86 -11.18
CA LYS A 316 -18.07 3.18 -11.96
C LYS A 316 -16.79 2.51 -11.43
N TYR A 317 -16.90 1.66 -10.42
CA TYR A 317 -15.74 1.07 -9.76
C TYR A 317 -15.37 -0.24 -10.43
N LEU A 318 -14.09 -0.57 -10.33
CA LEU A 318 -13.53 -1.86 -10.66
C LEU A 318 -13.33 -2.65 -9.36
N PHE A 319 -13.71 -3.93 -9.37
CA PHE A 319 -13.62 -4.82 -8.22
C PHE A 319 -12.54 -5.87 -8.44
N ALA A 320 -11.69 -6.13 -7.45
CA ALA A 320 -10.69 -7.20 -7.48
C ALA A 320 -10.71 -8.00 -6.18
N SER A 321 -10.45 -9.30 -6.23
CA SER A 321 -10.30 -10.10 -5.01
C SER A 321 -9.39 -11.30 -5.22
N SER A 322 -8.46 -11.49 -4.31
CA SER A 322 -7.62 -12.69 -4.24
C SER A 322 -8.20 -13.78 -3.32
N ALA A 323 -9.36 -13.52 -2.72
CA ALA A 323 -10.00 -14.37 -1.73
C ALA A 323 -10.24 -15.78 -2.27
N LYS A 324 -10.03 -16.78 -1.41
CA LYS A 324 -10.22 -18.19 -1.75
C LYS A 324 -11.35 -18.77 -0.92
N ALA A 325 -12.14 -19.66 -1.52
CA ALA A 325 -13.03 -20.53 -0.79
C ALA A 325 -12.22 -21.42 0.17
N GLN A 326 -12.71 -21.57 1.39
CA GLN A 326 -12.16 -22.51 2.36
C GLN A 326 -12.70 -23.92 2.07
N ASP A 327 -11.92 -24.94 2.42
CA ASP A 327 -12.26 -26.36 2.30
C ASP A 327 -12.56 -26.80 0.85
N ASP A 328 -12.05 -26.04 -0.13
CA ASP A 328 -12.23 -26.25 -1.58
C ASP A 328 -13.70 -26.43 -2.02
N LEU A 329 -14.64 -25.87 -1.25
CA LEU A 329 -16.05 -25.87 -1.59
C LEU A 329 -16.31 -25.02 -2.83
N THR A 330 -17.02 -25.58 -3.81
CA THR A 330 -17.36 -24.90 -5.07
C THR A 330 -18.87 -24.80 -5.34
N ASP A 331 -19.70 -25.48 -4.55
CA ASP A 331 -21.15 -25.50 -4.76
C ASP A 331 -21.78 -24.11 -4.61
N LEU A 332 -22.34 -23.60 -5.71
CA LEU A 332 -22.94 -22.28 -5.79
C LEU A 332 -24.41 -22.24 -5.30
N SER A 333 -25.02 -23.36 -4.95
CA SER A 333 -26.42 -23.47 -4.49
C SER A 333 -26.73 -22.63 -3.24
N ALA A 334 -28.00 -22.26 -3.01
CA ALA A 334 -28.34 -21.41 -1.86
C ALA A 334 -28.25 -22.15 -0.51
N GLU A 335 -28.28 -23.47 -0.55
CA GLU A 335 -28.20 -24.40 0.57
C GLU A 335 -26.80 -24.47 1.16
N THR A 336 -25.78 -24.30 0.31
CA THR A 336 -24.38 -24.37 0.71
C THR A 336 -23.82 -23.00 1.07
N ARG A 337 -23.27 -22.89 2.28
CA ARG A 337 -22.54 -21.71 2.73
C ARG A 337 -21.04 -21.91 2.50
N ILE A 338 -20.41 -20.99 1.77
CA ILE A 338 -18.95 -21.01 1.52
C ILE A 338 -18.29 -19.91 2.33
N THR A 339 -17.25 -20.24 3.06
CA THR A 339 -16.39 -19.26 3.74
C THR A 339 -15.29 -18.82 2.80
N PHE A 340 -15.26 -17.55 2.43
CA PHE A 340 -14.17 -16.96 1.65
C PHE A 340 -13.17 -16.29 2.59
N LYS A 341 -11.89 -16.51 2.35
CA LYS A 341 -10.78 -15.95 3.14
C LYS A 341 -9.85 -15.14 2.25
N SER A 342 -9.61 -13.89 2.64
CA SER A 342 -8.53 -13.08 2.06
C SER A 342 -7.16 -13.55 2.59
N PRO A 343 -6.08 -13.55 1.79
CA PRO A 343 -4.76 -14.05 2.20
C PRO A 343 -4.21 -13.44 3.51
N LYS A 344 -4.57 -12.19 3.82
CA LYS A 344 -4.14 -11.48 5.03
C LYS A 344 -5.32 -10.86 5.80
N GLY A 345 -6.55 -11.14 5.38
CA GLY A 345 -7.74 -10.43 5.83
C GLY A 345 -8.73 -11.32 6.58
N PRO A 346 -9.90 -10.76 6.94
CA PRO A 346 -10.97 -11.51 7.55
C PRO A 346 -11.57 -12.53 6.57
N SER A 347 -12.40 -13.42 7.12
CA SER A 347 -13.23 -14.32 6.34
C SER A 347 -14.70 -13.95 6.48
N ILE A 348 -15.49 -14.32 5.48
CA ILE A 348 -16.95 -14.18 5.52
C ILE A 348 -17.60 -15.43 4.93
N SER A 349 -18.66 -15.88 5.58
CA SER A 349 -19.44 -17.02 5.12
C SER A 349 -20.65 -16.54 4.34
N ILE A 350 -20.68 -16.86 3.05
CA ILE A 350 -21.65 -16.39 2.06
C ILE A 350 -22.51 -17.57 1.61
N SER A 351 -23.84 -17.40 1.63
CA SER A 351 -24.79 -18.37 1.10
C SER A 351 -25.40 -17.94 -0.23
N ARG A 352 -25.45 -16.63 -0.53
CA ARG A 352 -26.10 -16.12 -1.73
C ARG A 352 -25.33 -16.60 -2.99
N PRO A 353 -25.97 -17.32 -3.92
CA PRO A 353 -25.32 -17.89 -5.10
C PRO A 353 -24.51 -16.88 -5.94
N ILE A 354 -25.11 -15.75 -6.29
CA ILE A 354 -24.45 -14.75 -7.14
C ILE A 354 -23.21 -14.16 -6.50
N THR A 355 -23.21 -13.91 -5.19
CA THR A 355 -22.04 -13.38 -4.50
C THR A 355 -20.90 -14.39 -4.50
N LYS A 356 -21.21 -15.69 -4.32
CA LYS A 356 -20.21 -16.77 -4.43
C LYS A 356 -19.62 -16.81 -5.85
N ALA A 357 -20.50 -16.79 -6.86
CA ALA A 357 -20.10 -16.82 -8.27
C ALA A 357 -19.19 -15.62 -8.63
N ALA A 358 -19.55 -14.42 -8.18
CA ALA A 358 -18.76 -13.20 -8.39
C ALA A 358 -17.37 -13.29 -7.73
N LEU A 359 -17.27 -13.79 -6.50
CA LEU A 359 -15.96 -13.95 -5.84
C LEU A 359 -15.07 -14.99 -6.54
N PHE A 360 -15.66 -16.07 -7.07
CA PHE A 360 -14.91 -17.01 -7.92
C PHE A 360 -14.46 -16.36 -9.22
N ALA A 361 -15.33 -15.62 -9.90
CA ALA A 361 -14.97 -14.90 -11.14
C ALA A 361 -13.82 -13.91 -10.90
N LEU A 362 -13.86 -13.13 -9.81
CA LEU A 362 -12.76 -12.24 -9.41
C LEU A 362 -11.47 -13.02 -9.14
N LYS A 363 -11.58 -14.20 -8.51
CA LYS A 363 -10.43 -15.04 -8.21
C LYS A 363 -9.77 -15.61 -9.46
N GLU A 364 -10.57 -15.99 -10.46
CA GLU A 364 -10.10 -16.56 -11.73
C GLU A 364 -9.30 -15.55 -12.55
N VAL A 365 -9.73 -14.29 -12.57
CA VAL A 365 -9.03 -13.22 -13.31
C VAL A 365 -7.95 -12.51 -12.50
N TRP A 366 -7.76 -12.88 -11.22
CA TRP A 366 -6.77 -12.26 -10.35
C TRP A 366 -5.38 -12.24 -11.01
N PRO A 367 -4.66 -11.11 -11.02
CA PRO A 367 -4.92 -9.88 -10.26
C PRO A 367 -5.69 -8.78 -11.02
N LYS A 368 -6.44 -9.09 -12.08
CA LYS A 368 -7.32 -8.10 -12.73
C LYS A 368 -8.52 -7.74 -11.86
N ALA A 369 -9.06 -6.57 -12.12
CA ALA A 369 -10.30 -6.04 -11.62
C ALA A 369 -11.36 -6.05 -12.74
N LEU A 370 -12.62 -6.23 -12.36
CA LEU A 370 -13.76 -6.23 -13.28
C LEU A 370 -14.69 -5.07 -12.98
N GLY A 371 -15.23 -4.45 -14.03
CA GLY A 371 -16.37 -3.54 -13.87
C GLY A 371 -17.63 -4.32 -13.47
N ILE A 372 -18.63 -3.61 -12.93
CA ILE A 372 -19.84 -4.26 -12.43
C ILE A 372 -20.61 -5.06 -13.51
N ASP A 373 -20.61 -4.57 -14.76
CA ASP A 373 -21.30 -5.24 -15.87
C ASP A 373 -20.60 -6.55 -16.25
N GLU A 374 -19.27 -6.52 -16.37
CA GLU A 374 -18.44 -7.70 -16.62
C GLU A 374 -18.55 -8.72 -15.48
N LEU A 375 -18.54 -8.25 -14.23
CA LEU A 375 -18.64 -9.11 -13.06
C LEU A 375 -20.02 -9.77 -12.99
N THR A 376 -21.08 -9.05 -13.33
CA THR A 376 -22.44 -9.56 -13.40
C THR A 376 -22.57 -10.63 -14.49
N ALA A 377 -22.02 -10.38 -15.67
CA ALA A 377 -22.00 -11.35 -16.77
C ALA A 377 -21.22 -12.62 -16.39
N ALA A 378 -20.03 -12.47 -15.81
CA ALA A 378 -19.20 -13.60 -15.36
C ALA A 378 -19.89 -14.43 -14.27
N ALA A 379 -20.48 -13.76 -13.26
CA ALA A 379 -21.21 -14.44 -12.20
C ALA A 379 -22.43 -15.20 -12.73
N LYS A 380 -23.23 -14.59 -13.62
CA LYS A 380 -24.38 -15.25 -14.27
C LYS A 380 -23.94 -16.49 -15.05
N LYS A 381 -22.92 -16.36 -15.90
CA LYS A 381 -22.38 -17.47 -16.68
C LYS A 381 -22.03 -18.66 -15.79
N LYS A 382 -21.32 -18.40 -14.69
CA LYS A 382 -20.91 -19.44 -13.74
C LYS A 382 -22.08 -20.15 -13.05
N LEU A 383 -23.15 -19.41 -12.72
CA LEU A 383 -24.36 -19.99 -12.14
C LEU A 383 -25.11 -20.89 -13.13
N VAL A 384 -25.17 -20.49 -14.40
CA VAL A 384 -25.79 -21.30 -15.47
C VAL A 384 -24.99 -22.57 -15.74
N GLU A 385 -23.65 -22.49 -15.74
CA GLU A 385 -22.76 -23.66 -15.90
C GLU A 385 -22.92 -24.68 -14.76
N GLU A 386 -23.21 -24.22 -13.54
CA GLU A 386 -23.54 -25.05 -12.36
C GLU A 386 -25.01 -25.51 -12.33
N GLY A 387 -25.80 -25.21 -13.37
CA GLY A 387 -27.19 -25.67 -13.52
C GLY A 387 -28.25 -24.85 -12.78
N ILE A 388 -27.90 -23.71 -12.17
CA ILE A 388 -28.82 -22.80 -11.48
C ILE A 388 -29.46 -21.85 -12.51
N LYS A 389 -30.37 -22.38 -13.35
CA LYS A 389 -30.94 -21.65 -14.50
C LYS A 389 -32.01 -20.62 -14.13
N GLU A 390 -32.50 -20.63 -12.90
CA GLU A 390 -33.48 -19.64 -12.41
C GLU A 390 -32.95 -18.21 -12.53
N VAL A 391 -31.63 -18.05 -12.54
CA VAL A 391 -30.95 -16.76 -12.74
C VAL A 391 -31.21 -16.15 -14.12
N GLU A 392 -31.51 -16.94 -15.14
CA GLU A 392 -31.79 -16.40 -16.49
C GLU A 392 -33.12 -15.62 -16.52
N LYS A 393 -34.01 -15.86 -15.54
CA LYS A 393 -35.32 -15.21 -15.45
C LYS A 393 -35.30 -13.89 -14.69
N VAL A 394 -34.20 -13.58 -14.00
CA VAL A 394 -34.07 -12.36 -13.18
C VAL A 394 -33.46 -11.24 -14.02
N GLU A 395 -34.08 -10.07 -13.95
CA GLU A 395 -33.63 -8.90 -14.71
C GLU A 395 -32.19 -8.50 -14.35
N GLU A 396 -31.43 -8.10 -15.35
CA GLU A 396 -30.01 -7.75 -15.16
C GLU A 396 -29.80 -6.57 -14.21
N ALA A 397 -30.67 -5.57 -14.28
CA ALA A 397 -30.63 -4.42 -13.38
C ALA A 397 -30.81 -4.85 -11.90
N GLN A 398 -31.70 -5.80 -11.63
CA GLN A 398 -31.91 -6.32 -10.28
C GLN A 398 -30.67 -7.08 -9.79
N PHE A 399 -30.04 -7.88 -10.65
CA PHE A 399 -28.80 -8.56 -10.30
C PHE A 399 -27.67 -7.61 -9.98
N LYS A 400 -27.48 -6.61 -10.84
CA LYS A 400 -26.47 -5.58 -10.69
C LYS A 400 -26.61 -4.85 -9.35
N GLN A 401 -27.83 -4.48 -8.96
CA GLN A 401 -28.09 -3.83 -7.67
C GLN A 401 -27.74 -4.71 -6.47
N VAL A 402 -28.12 -5.99 -6.50
CA VAL A 402 -27.77 -6.95 -5.44
C VAL A 402 -26.26 -7.10 -5.34
N LEU A 403 -25.59 -7.25 -6.48
CA LEU A 403 -24.16 -7.44 -6.52
C LEU A 403 -23.39 -6.20 -6.04
N LEU A 404 -23.81 -4.98 -6.43
CA LEU A 404 -23.23 -3.74 -5.91
C LEU A 404 -23.35 -3.66 -4.38
N ALA A 405 -24.51 -4.01 -3.83
CA ALA A 405 -24.72 -4.01 -2.38
C ALA A 405 -23.84 -5.05 -1.67
N ASP A 406 -23.72 -6.25 -2.23
CA ASP A 406 -22.86 -7.29 -1.69
C ASP A 406 -21.36 -6.94 -1.83
N MET A 407 -20.96 -6.29 -2.93
CA MET A 407 -19.58 -5.80 -3.11
C MET A 407 -19.25 -4.70 -2.11
N LEU A 408 -20.17 -3.75 -1.87
CA LEU A 408 -20.03 -2.76 -0.81
C LEU A 408 -19.85 -3.43 0.56
N GLN A 409 -20.65 -4.46 0.86
CA GLN A 409 -20.49 -5.23 2.10
C GLN A 409 -19.12 -5.93 2.16
N CYS A 410 -18.65 -6.53 1.06
CA CYS A 410 -17.34 -7.16 1.01
C CYS A 410 -16.18 -6.15 1.18
N MET A 411 -16.36 -4.91 0.70
CA MET A 411 -15.40 -3.82 0.91
C MET A 411 -15.29 -3.43 2.40
N THR A 412 -16.39 -3.49 3.17
CA THR A 412 -16.38 -3.13 4.62
C THR A 412 -15.44 -3.99 5.46
N ILE A 413 -15.11 -5.18 4.97
CA ILE A 413 -14.21 -6.15 5.61
C ILE A 413 -12.94 -6.39 4.77
N SER A 414 -12.67 -5.57 3.76
CA SER A 414 -11.47 -5.71 2.92
C SER A 414 -11.33 -7.08 2.25
N LEU A 415 -12.45 -7.74 1.91
CA LEU A 415 -12.45 -8.98 1.12
C LEU A 415 -12.35 -8.68 -0.38
N VAL A 416 -12.97 -7.57 -0.80
CA VAL A 416 -12.95 -7.06 -2.18
C VAL A 416 -12.27 -5.70 -2.18
N GLU A 417 -11.29 -5.56 -3.06
CA GLU A 417 -10.62 -4.29 -3.36
C GLU A 417 -11.41 -3.53 -4.41
N TYR A 418 -11.26 -2.22 -4.40
CA TYR A 418 -11.99 -1.30 -5.25
C TYR A 418 -11.05 -0.27 -5.85
N HIS A 419 -11.25 0.02 -7.13
CA HIS A 419 -10.36 0.88 -7.90
C HIS A 419 -11.16 1.73 -8.89
N LEU A 420 -10.62 2.88 -9.29
CA LEU A 420 -11.13 3.67 -10.44
C LEU A 420 -10.29 3.46 -11.71
N TRP A 421 -9.20 2.71 -11.60
CA TRP A 421 -8.28 2.44 -12.68
C TRP A 421 -7.61 1.09 -12.47
N GLN A 422 -7.19 0.49 -13.56
CA GLN A 422 -6.40 -0.73 -13.58
C GLN A 422 -5.16 -0.51 -14.45
N GLY A 423 -4.00 -0.94 -13.96
CA GLY A 423 -2.77 -0.90 -14.72
C GLY A 423 -2.71 -1.92 -15.86
N ASP A 424 -1.82 -1.64 -16.80
CA ASP A 424 -1.62 -2.47 -17.98
C ASP A 424 -0.77 -3.69 -17.63
N PHE A 425 -1.42 -4.83 -17.40
CA PHE A 425 -0.77 -6.12 -17.21
C PHE A 425 -1.61 -7.26 -17.79
N VAL A 426 -0.94 -8.39 -18.04
CA VAL A 426 -1.58 -9.60 -18.56
C VAL A 426 -1.87 -10.60 -17.43
N SER A 427 -2.98 -11.33 -17.58
CA SER A 427 -3.42 -12.39 -16.66
C SER A 427 -2.96 -13.78 -17.08
N GLU A 428 -2.25 -13.87 -18.21
CA GLU A 428 -1.72 -15.10 -18.80
C GLU A 428 -0.26 -14.91 -19.19
N VAL A 429 0.51 -15.99 -19.17
CA VAL A 429 1.92 -15.97 -19.62
C VAL A 429 1.93 -16.10 -21.14
N SER A 430 2.41 -15.07 -21.83
CA SER A 430 2.58 -15.10 -23.29
C SER A 430 3.68 -16.09 -23.71
N GLU A 431 3.72 -16.44 -25.00
CA GLU A 431 4.79 -17.27 -25.57
C GLU A 431 6.17 -16.67 -25.32
N LYS A 432 6.27 -15.33 -25.39
CA LYS A 432 7.47 -14.55 -25.07
C LYS A 432 7.18 -13.60 -23.91
N PRO A 433 7.39 -14.04 -22.66
CA PRO A 433 7.02 -13.25 -21.49
C PRO A 433 7.81 -11.94 -21.42
N LYS A 434 7.12 -10.87 -21.02
CA LYS A 434 7.70 -9.54 -20.86
C LYS A 434 7.35 -8.97 -19.49
N VAL A 435 8.36 -8.62 -18.72
CA VAL A 435 8.20 -7.83 -17.49
C VAL A 435 8.15 -6.35 -17.85
N SER A 436 7.29 -5.59 -17.17
CA SER A 436 7.22 -4.14 -17.38
C SER A 436 8.60 -3.46 -17.24
N PRO A 437 8.95 -2.45 -18.08
CA PRO A 437 10.17 -1.65 -17.92
C PRO A 437 10.35 -1.09 -16.51
N LEU A 438 9.27 -0.56 -15.92
CA LEU A 438 9.22 -0.12 -14.53
C LEU A 438 9.71 -1.22 -13.56
N GLY A 439 9.09 -2.40 -13.63
CA GLY A 439 9.44 -3.53 -12.78
C GLY A 439 10.88 -4.03 -13.03
N ALA A 440 11.35 -3.99 -14.27
CA ALA A 440 12.69 -4.42 -14.63
C ALA A 440 13.78 -3.48 -14.08
N VAL A 441 13.57 -2.17 -14.11
CA VAL A 441 14.51 -1.19 -13.53
C VAL A 441 14.66 -1.40 -12.02
N TYR A 442 13.54 -1.46 -11.29
CA TYR A 442 13.59 -1.65 -9.84
C TYR A 442 14.15 -3.01 -9.41
N ALA A 443 13.91 -4.07 -10.19
CA ALA A 443 14.43 -5.41 -9.90
C ALA A 443 15.97 -5.49 -9.93
N LYS A 444 16.64 -4.60 -10.67
CA LYS A 444 18.11 -4.51 -10.72
C LYS A 444 18.70 -3.84 -9.49
N MET A 445 17.95 -2.97 -8.83
CA MET A 445 18.46 -2.11 -7.77
C MET A 445 18.44 -2.81 -6.40
N ARG A 446 17.49 -3.71 -6.15
CA ARG A 446 17.23 -4.30 -4.83
C ARG A 446 16.40 -5.60 -4.94
N PRO A 447 16.34 -6.45 -3.89
CA PRO A 447 15.59 -7.71 -3.88
C PRO A 447 14.06 -7.52 -3.73
N ARG A 448 13.51 -6.58 -4.51
CA ARG A 448 12.09 -6.26 -4.63
C ARG A 448 11.88 -5.38 -5.85
N THR A 449 10.67 -5.37 -6.38
CA THR A 449 10.27 -4.51 -7.50
C THR A 449 8.90 -3.89 -7.27
N VAL A 450 8.43 -3.07 -8.22
CA VAL A 450 7.10 -2.46 -8.23
C VAL A 450 6.27 -3.08 -9.35
N ASN A 451 5.03 -3.45 -9.06
CA ASN A 451 4.11 -4.00 -10.05
C ASN A 451 3.17 -2.96 -10.64
N GLN A 452 2.33 -3.40 -11.60
CA GLN A 452 1.35 -2.55 -12.27
C GLN A 452 0.12 -2.21 -11.39
N ARG A 453 0.13 -2.59 -10.11
CA ARG A 453 -0.90 -2.27 -9.10
C ARG A 453 -0.39 -1.31 -8.03
N HIS A 454 0.79 -0.72 -8.24
CA HIS A 454 1.46 0.15 -7.28
C HIS A 454 1.86 -0.55 -5.97
N GLU A 455 2.19 -1.84 -6.04
CA GLU A 455 2.57 -2.65 -4.89
C GLU A 455 4.04 -3.04 -4.95
N THR A 456 4.64 -3.20 -3.77
CA THR A 456 5.99 -3.76 -3.65
C THR A 456 5.93 -5.29 -3.74
N VAL A 457 6.69 -5.87 -4.68
CA VAL A 457 6.81 -7.31 -4.87
C VAL A 457 8.21 -7.78 -4.45
N PRO A 458 8.35 -8.64 -3.41
CA PRO A 458 9.65 -9.16 -3.01
C PRO A 458 10.21 -10.10 -4.07
N LEU A 459 11.52 -10.08 -4.27
CA LEU A 459 12.21 -10.93 -5.25
C LEU A 459 13.28 -11.77 -4.55
N ASP A 460 13.35 -13.05 -4.91
CA ASP A 460 14.50 -13.88 -4.60
C ASP A 460 15.58 -13.75 -5.69
N ALA A 461 16.72 -14.40 -5.48
CA ALA A 461 17.84 -14.34 -6.41
C ALA A 461 17.49 -14.91 -7.80
N ALA A 462 16.61 -15.93 -7.88
CA ALA A 462 16.22 -16.50 -9.15
C ALA A 462 15.36 -15.51 -9.96
N LEU A 463 14.37 -14.88 -9.31
CA LEU A 463 13.51 -13.87 -9.95
C LEU A 463 14.30 -12.64 -10.38
N MET A 464 15.22 -12.14 -9.55
CA MET A 464 16.07 -10.99 -9.90
C MET A 464 16.86 -11.21 -11.18
N ASN A 465 17.33 -12.43 -11.41
CA ASN A 465 18.11 -12.79 -12.59
C ASN A 465 17.24 -13.21 -13.79
N MET A 466 16.04 -13.72 -13.55
CA MET A 466 15.09 -14.09 -14.60
C MET A 466 14.41 -12.87 -15.22
N ILE A 467 14.08 -11.84 -14.42
CA ILE A 467 13.39 -10.63 -14.89
C ILE A 467 14.09 -9.95 -16.09
N PRO A 468 15.41 -9.74 -16.09
CA PRO A 468 16.13 -9.19 -17.25
C PRO A 468 16.05 -10.06 -18.51
N LEU A 469 15.84 -11.37 -18.38
CA LEU A 469 15.70 -12.29 -19.51
C LEU A 469 14.29 -12.26 -20.12
N ALA A 470 13.27 -11.99 -19.29
CA ALA A 470 11.86 -11.88 -19.67
C ALA A 470 11.54 -10.48 -20.22
N ASP A 471 12.16 -10.13 -21.36
CA ASP A 471 12.04 -8.83 -22.03
C ASP A 471 11.06 -8.82 -23.22
N GLY A 472 10.33 -9.93 -23.44
CA GLY A 472 9.43 -10.11 -24.58
C GLY A 472 10.10 -10.65 -25.85
N THR A 473 11.40 -10.94 -25.84
CA THR A 473 12.12 -11.49 -27.00
C THR A 473 12.34 -13.00 -26.91
N ARG A 474 12.40 -13.55 -25.69
CA ARG A 474 12.70 -14.96 -25.38
C ARG A 474 11.44 -15.74 -25.04
N ASP A 475 11.34 -16.95 -25.56
CA ASP A 475 10.32 -17.92 -25.14
C ASP A 475 10.73 -18.65 -23.85
N LYS A 476 9.86 -19.53 -23.34
CA LYS A 476 10.13 -20.30 -22.11
C LYS A 476 11.43 -21.13 -22.22
N ALA A 477 11.74 -21.72 -23.37
CA ALA A 477 12.94 -22.55 -23.54
C ALA A 477 14.20 -21.68 -23.47
N ALA A 478 14.22 -20.54 -24.16
CA ALA A 478 15.32 -19.58 -24.12
C ALA A 478 15.51 -18.95 -22.72
N LEU A 479 14.43 -18.76 -21.94
CA LEU A 479 14.53 -18.34 -20.54
C LEU A 479 15.23 -19.42 -19.68
N VAL A 480 14.88 -20.69 -19.88
CA VAL A 480 15.53 -21.81 -19.16
C VAL A 480 17.01 -21.87 -19.52
N GLU A 481 17.36 -21.78 -20.81
CA GLU A 481 18.75 -21.76 -21.26
C GLU A 481 19.56 -20.63 -20.61
N GLY A 482 18.99 -19.42 -20.56
CA GLY A 482 19.61 -18.28 -19.90
C GLY A 482 19.82 -18.51 -18.40
N MET A 483 18.84 -19.08 -17.69
CA MET A 483 18.97 -19.39 -16.27
C MET A 483 20.00 -20.51 -16.00
N VAL A 484 20.08 -21.51 -16.88
CA VAL A 484 21.12 -22.56 -16.83
C VAL A 484 22.51 -21.96 -17.05
N ALA A 485 22.66 -21.02 -17.98
CA ALA A 485 23.92 -20.33 -18.22
C ALA A 485 24.40 -19.59 -16.96
N LEU A 486 23.50 -18.88 -16.28
CA LEU A 486 23.81 -18.19 -15.01
C LEU A 486 24.25 -19.13 -13.89
N VAL A 487 23.75 -20.37 -13.86
CA VAL A 487 24.23 -21.39 -12.92
C VAL A 487 25.66 -21.84 -13.30
N LYS A 488 25.93 -22.08 -14.58
CA LYS A 488 27.26 -22.48 -15.08
C LYS A 488 28.32 -21.40 -14.87
N GLU A 489 27.92 -20.13 -14.98
CA GLU A 489 28.77 -18.96 -14.73
C GLU A 489 28.98 -18.67 -13.23
N GLY A 490 28.29 -19.40 -12.35
CA GLY A 490 28.39 -19.22 -10.89
C GLY A 490 27.63 -18.00 -10.35
N VAL A 491 26.83 -17.33 -11.17
CA VAL A 491 25.94 -16.23 -10.74
C VAL A 491 24.82 -16.77 -9.85
N LEU A 492 24.28 -17.94 -10.20
CA LEU A 492 23.30 -18.68 -9.40
C LEU A 492 23.92 -19.98 -8.88
N SER A 493 23.59 -20.34 -7.63
CA SER A 493 24.05 -21.59 -7.02
C SER A 493 22.86 -22.48 -6.69
N LEU A 494 22.81 -23.67 -7.29
CA LEU A 494 21.90 -24.73 -6.89
C LEU A 494 22.55 -25.60 -5.83
N LYS A 495 21.85 -25.81 -4.71
CA LYS A 495 22.31 -26.67 -3.62
C LYS A 495 21.32 -27.80 -3.35
N ARG A 496 21.84 -29.00 -3.16
CA ARG A 496 21.11 -30.17 -2.66
C ARG A 496 21.82 -30.66 -1.40
N GLU A 497 21.10 -30.73 -0.29
CA GLU A 497 21.66 -31.10 1.02
C GLU A 497 22.88 -30.23 1.42
N GLY A 498 22.84 -28.94 1.05
CA GLY A 498 23.91 -27.98 1.35
C GLY A 498 25.12 -28.01 0.41
N LYS A 499 25.20 -28.97 -0.52
CA LYS A 499 26.30 -29.08 -1.51
C LYS A 499 25.89 -28.52 -2.88
N PRO A 500 26.80 -27.87 -3.62
CA PRO A 500 26.56 -27.46 -5.00
C PRO A 500 26.19 -28.66 -5.89
N VAL A 501 25.28 -28.45 -6.83
CA VAL A 501 24.92 -29.47 -7.83
C VAL A 501 25.54 -29.10 -9.18
N GLU A 502 26.27 -30.04 -9.77
CA GLU A 502 26.95 -29.88 -11.06
C GLU A 502 26.34 -30.74 -12.19
N ASP A 503 25.39 -31.63 -11.85
CA ASP A 503 24.73 -32.52 -12.80
C ASP A 503 23.88 -31.73 -13.82
N PRO A 504 24.24 -31.71 -15.12
CA PRO A 504 23.58 -30.90 -16.13
C PRO A 504 22.09 -31.22 -16.31
N GLU A 505 21.69 -32.49 -16.24
CA GLU A 505 20.30 -32.92 -16.42
C GLU A 505 19.43 -32.45 -15.25
N PHE A 506 19.96 -32.55 -14.03
CA PHE A 506 19.31 -32.03 -12.85
C PHE A 506 19.19 -30.50 -12.86
N ILE A 507 20.24 -29.79 -13.28
CA ILE A 507 20.23 -28.32 -13.41
C ILE A 507 19.14 -27.91 -14.41
N GLN A 508 19.10 -28.53 -15.59
CA GLN A 508 18.09 -28.28 -16.63
C GLN A 508 16.67 -28.45 -16.07
N THR A 509 16.37 -29.63 -15.53
CA THR A 509 15.03 -29.96 -14.99
C THR A 509 14.63 -29.03 -13.84
N THR A 510 15.60 -28.61 -13.02
CA THR A 510 15.35 -27.66 -11.92
C THR A 510 15.05 -26.26 -12.47
N MET A 511 15.80 -25.80 -13.47
CA MET A 511 15.60 -24.49 -14.08
C MET A 511 14.27 -24.40 -14.83
N GLU A 512 13.79 -25.48 -15.45
CA GLU A 512 12.44 -25.54 -16.04
C GLU A 512 11.35 -25.24 -15.00
N LYS A 513 11.44 -25.86 -13.82
CA LYS A 513 10.51 -25.60 -12.71
C LYS A 513 10.66 -24.20 -12.15
N VAL A 514 11.89 -23.70 -12.02
CA VAL A 514 12.16 -22.34 -11.53
C VAL A 514 11.56 -21.30 -12.47
N VAL A 515 11.76 -21.44 -13.78
CA VAL A 515 11.19 -20.53 -14.79
C VAL A 515 9.67 -20.59 -14.77
N GLU A 516 9.08 -21.79 -14.72
CA GLU A 516 7.62 -21.94 -14.68
C GLU A 516 6.99 -21.32 -13.43
N ASN A 517 7.55 -21.62 -12.25
CA ASN A 517 7.10 -21.04 -10.99
C ASN A 517 7.32 -19.52 -10.97
N GLY A 518 8.45 -19.05 -11.50
CA GLY A 518 8.78 -17.65 -11.62
C GLY A 518 7.78 -16.89 -12.49
N LEU A 519 7.48 -17.39 -13.69
CA LEU A 519 6.51 -16.77 -14.59
C LEU A 519 5.10 -16.73 -13.97
N ASN A 520 4.67 -17.81 -13.31
CA ASN A 520 3.41 -17.84 -12.57
C ASN A 520 3.41 -16.84 -11.40
N TYR A 521 4.53 -16.68 -10.69
CA TYR A 521 4.67 -15.67 -9.65
C TYR A 521 4.58 -14.25 -10.22
N LEU A 522 5.29 -13.94 -11.30
CA LEU A 522 5.25 -12.63 -11.96
C LEU A 522 3.85 -12.29 -12.47
N LYS A 523 3.15 -13.26 -13.08
CA LYS A 523 1.75 -13.14 -13.53
C LYS A 523 0.81 -12.81 -12.37
N ASN A 524 0.86 -13.60 -11.31
CA ASN A 524 -0.04 -13.45 -10.15
C ASN A 524 0.22 -12.16 -9.34
N ASN A 525 1.36 -11.51 -9.58
CA ASN A 525 1.76 -10.24 -8.97
C ASN A 525 1.71 -9.07 -9.97
N ALA A 526 1.02 -9.18 -11.12
CA ALA A 526 0.84 -8.09 -12.08
C ALA A 526 2.15 -7.48 -12.60
N LEU A 527 3.17 -8.30 -12.86
CA LEU A 527 4.47 -7.85 -13.38
C LEU A 527 4.64 -8.08 -14.88
N LEU A 528 3.86 -8.99 -15.46
CA LEU A 528 3.90 -9.29 -16.89
C LEU A 528 3.02 -8.33 -17.68
N VAL A 529 3.53 -7.86 -18.82
CA VAL A 529 2.85 -6.95 -19.75
C VAL A 529 2.79 -7.56 -21.15
N ALA A 530 1.98 -6.97 -22.02
CA ALA A 530 1.81 -7.42 -23.40
C ALA A 530 3.05 -7.19 -24.28
#